data_AF-A0A2R8MH11-F1
#
_entry.id   AF-A0A2R8MH11-F1
#
_cell.length_a   1.000
_cell.length_b   1.000
_cell.length_c   1.000
_cell.angle_alpha   90.00
_cell.angle_beta   90.00
_cell.angle_gamma   90.00
#
_symmetry.space_group_name_H-M   'P 1'
#
loop_
_entity.id
_entity.type
_entity.pdbx_description
1 polymer ?
#
loop_
_entity_poly.entity_id
_entity_poly.type
_entity_poly.pdbx_seq_one_letter_code
_entity_poly.pdbx_strand_id
1 'polypeptide(L)'
;MEGRATVSTPAALPYYVAFSQLLGLTLVAMTGAWLGLYRGGIAWESDLQFNVHPLCMAIGLIFLQGDALLVYRVFRNEAKRTTKVLHGMLHVSALTIALVGLVAVFDYHRKKGYADLYSLHSWCGILVFVLYFVQGQVQ
;
A
#
# COMPACT_ATOMS: atom_id res chain seq x y z
N MET A 1 40.33 -7.75 14.92
CA MET A 1 39.77 -7.42 13.60
C MET A 1 38.67 -8.43 13.31
N GLU A 2 37.47 -8.25 13.86
CA GLU A 2 36.33 -9.09 13.49
C GLU A 2 36.01 -8.89 12.01
N GLY A 3 36.21 -9.94 11.22
CA GLY A 3 35.78 -10.00 9.83
C GLY A 3 34.27 -9.86 9.76
N ARG A 4 33.80 -8.76 9.15
CA ARG A 4 32.39 -8.58 8.79
C ARG A 4 32.05 -9.70 7.81
N ALA A 5 31.36 -10.74 8.29
CA ALA A 5 30.82 -11.78 7.42
C ALA A 5 29.89 -11.11 6.41
N THR A 6 30.33 -11.04 5.15
CA THR A 6 29.50 -10.55 4.05
C THR A 6 28.42 -11.60 3.82
N VAL A 7 27.22 -11.33 4.30
CA VAL A 7 26.13 -12.28 4.12
C VAL A 7 25.80 -12.33 2.64
N SER A 8 26.08 -13.45 1.98
CA SER A 8 25.87 -13.64 0.55
C SER A 8 24.41 -13.43 0.20
N THR A 9 24.12 -12.45 -0.66
CA THR A 9 22.79 -12.29 -1.25
C THR A 9 22.60 -13.43 -2.25
N PRO A 10 21.49 -14.19 -2.19
CA PRO A 10 21.17 -15.13 -3.24
C PRO A 10 21.18 -14.37 -4.56
N ALA A 11 21.97 -14.81 -5.54
CA ALA A 11 22.14 -14.08 -6.81
C ALA A 11 20.80 -13.76 -7.50
N ALA A 12 19.76 -14.56 -7.22
CA ALA A 12 18.41 -14.40 -7.75
C ALA A 12 17.57 -13.31 -7.05
N LEU A 13 17.88 -12.91 -5.81
CA LEU A 13 17.09 -11.96 -5.02
C LEU A 13 16.84 -10.60 -5.71
N PRO A 14 17.85 -9.92 -6.30
CA PRO A 14 17.60 -8.66 -7.02
C PRO A 14 16.66 -8.84 -8.22
N TYR A 15 16.70 -9.99 -8.90
CA TYR A 15 15.79 -10.26 -10.02
C TYR A 15 14.33 -10.42 -9.55
N TYR A 16 14.09 -11.14 -8.45
CA TYR A 16 12.75 -11.25 -7.86
C TYR A 16 12.22 -9.90 -7.38
N VAL A 17 13.08 -9.08 -6.77
CA VAL A 17 12.72 -7.73 -6.34
C VAL A 17 12.36 -6.88 -7.56
N ALA A 18 13.22 -6.82 -8.58
CA ALA A 18 12.94 -6.07 -9.81
C ALA A 18 11.64 -6.53 -10.49
N PHE A 19 11.40 -7.83 -10.56
CA PHE A 19 10.16 -8.39 -11.10
C PHE A 19 8.93 -7.96 -10.27
N SER A 20 9.00 -8.04 -8.94
CA SER A 20 7.91 -7.59 -8.06
C SER A 20 7.61 -6.09 -8.21
N GLN A 21 8.65 -5.27 -8.40
CA GLN A 21 8.53 -3.83 -8.62
C GLN A 21 7.85 -3.53 -9.96
N LEU A 22 8.25 -4.23 -11.03
CA LEU A 22 7.59 -4.11 -12.34
C LEU A 22 6.11 -4.51 -12.25
N LEU A 23 5.78 -5.60 -11.56
CA LEU A 23 4.38 -6.01 -11.38
C LEU A 23 3.59 -5.00 -10.55
N GLY A 24 4.16 -4.50 -9.47
CA GLY A 24 3.53 -3.50 -8.61
C GLY A 24 3.23 -2.19 -9.34
N LEU A 25 4.22 -1.65 -10.06
CA LEU A 25 4.05 -0.46 -10.89
C LEU A 25 3.04 -0.68 -12.02
N THR A 26 3.08 -1.86 -12.66
CA THR A 26 2.10 -2.23 -13.70
C THR A 26 0.69 -2.26 -13.12
N LEU A 27 0.50 -2.83 -11.93
CA LEU A 27 -0.79 -2.87 -11.24
C LEU A 27 -1.30 -1.46 -10.95
N VAL A 28 -0.46 -0.58 -10.39
CA VAL A 28 -0.84 0.82 -10.09
C VAL A 28 -1.19 1.58 -11.38
N ALA A 29 -0.38 1.44 -12.43
CA ALA A 29 -0.62 2.08 -13.72
C ALA A 29 -1.91 1.57 -14.37
N MET A 30 -2.17 0.26 -14.32
CA MET A 30 -3.39 -0.34 -14.86
C MET A 30 -4.62 0.09 -14.07
N THR A 31 -4.55 0.18 -12.74
CA THR A 31 -5.64 0.73 -11.91
C THR A 31 -5.88 2.20 -12.25
N GLY A 32 -4.83 3.01 -12.39
CA GLY A 32 -4.96 4.41 -12.81
C GLY A 32 -5.59 4.57 -14.19
N ALA A 33 -5.13 3.78 -15.17
CA ALA A 33 -5.67 3.77 -16.53
C ALA A 33 -7.13 3.30 -16.55
N TRP A 34 -7.48 2.28 -15.77
CA TRP A 34 -8.86 1.82 -15.62
C TRP A 34 -9.78 2.93 -15.10
N LEU A 35 -9.36 3.62 -14.05
CA LEU A 35 -10.15 4.69 -13.46
C LEU A 35 -10.24 5.92 -14.37
N GLY A 36 -9.13 6.30 -15.00
CA GLY A 36 -9.05 7.44 -15.91
C GLY A 36 -9.83 7.24 -17.21
N LEU A 37 -9.61 6.12 -17.89
CA LEU A 37 -10.15 5.89 -19.24
C LEU A 37 -11.56 5.30 -19.22
N TYR A 38 -11.90 4.46 -18.24
CA TYR A 38 -13.17 3.73 -18.23
C TYR A 38 -14.13 4.17 -17.12
N ARG A 39 -13.65 4.79 -16.04
CA ARG A 39 -14.51 5.23 -14.92
C ARG A 39 -14.73 6.74 -14.84
N GLY A 40 -14.29 7.49 -15.86
CA GLY A 40 -14.52 8.94 -15.96
C GLY A 40 -13.56 9.80 -15.14
N GLY A 41 -12.49 9.24 -14.58
CA GLY A 41 -11.46 9.97 -13.86
C GLY A 41 -11.55 9.88 -12.34
N ILE A 42 -10.82 10.75 -11.65
CA ILE A 42 -10.74 10.81 -10.19
C ILE A 42 -10.95 12.25 -9.78
N ALA A 43 -11.93 12.49 -8.92
CA ALA A 43 -12.22 13.82 -8.37
C ALA A 43 -12.75 13.67 -6.95
N TRP A 44 -12.37 14.62 -6.09
CA TRP A 44 -12.72 14.58 -4.67
C TRP A 44 -14.15 15.05 -4.39
N GLU A 45 -14.60 16.10 -5.08
CA GLU A 45 -15.95 16.67 -4.94
C GLU A 45 -16.84 16.28 -6.14
N SER A 46 -17.02 14.99 -6.39
CA SER A 46 -17.97 14.50 -7.39
C SER A 46 -18.35 13.04 -7.16
N ASP A 47 -19.22 12.49 -8.02
CA ASP A 47 -19.57 11.08 -8.04
C ASP A 47 -18.36 10.16 -8.34
N LEU A 48 -17.24 10.73 -8.81
CA LEU A 48 -15.98 10.04 -9.04
C LEU A 48 -15.15 9.87 -7.76
N GLN A 49 -15.60 10.41 -6.62
CA GLN A 49 -14.92 10.25 -5.34
C GLN A 49 -14.73 8.79 -4.96
N PHE A 50 -15.66 7.92 -5.36
CA PHE A 50 -15.51 6.47 -5.20
C PHE A 50 -14.25 5.91 -5.89
N ASN A 51 -13.83 6.48 -7.02
CA ASN A 51 -12.64 6.02 -7.76
C ASN A 51 -11.33 6.30 -6.99
N VAL A 52 -11.34 7.22 -6.03
CA VAL A 52 -10.19 7.45 -5.11
C VAL A 52 -9.92 6.20 -4.27
N HIS A 53 -10.97 5.50 -3.83
CA HIS A 53 -10.85 4.33 -2.96
C HIS A 53 -9.99 3.20 -3.54
N PRO A 54 -10.30 2.60 -4.71
CA PRO A 54 -9.51 1.51 -5.27
C PRO A 54 -8.07 1.95 -5.63
N LEU A 55 -7.86 3.20 -6.05
CA LEU A 55 -6.51 3.71 -6.32
C LEU A 55 -5.68 3.79 -5.03
N CYS A 56 -6.23 4.40 -3.98
CA CYS A 56 -5.58 4.51 -2.69
C CYS A 56 -5.28 3.14 -2.07
N MET A 57 -6.21 2.18 -2.19
CA MET A 57 -6.00 0.81 -1.68
C MET A 57 -4.89 0.08 -2.44
N ALA A 58 -4.83 0.23 -3.78
CA ALA A 58 -3.77 -0.36 -4.59
C ALA A 58 -2.39 0.23 -4.27
N ILE A 59 -2.29 1.54 -4.11
CA ILE A 59 -1.02 2.20 -3.79
C ILE A 59 -0.59 1.89 -2.35
N GLY A 60 -1.49 2.05 -1.38
CA GLY A 60 -1.18 1.91 0.04
C GLY A 60 -0.98 0.46 0.47
N LEU A 61 -2.05 -0.33 0.41
CA LEU A 61 -2.09 -1.67 1.02
C LEU A 61 -1.49 -2.78 0.14
N ILE A 62 -1.27 -2.53 -1.15
CA ILE A 62 -0.63 -3.51 -2.06
C ILE A 62 0.81 -3.10 -2.34
N PHE A 63 1.02 -1.95 -2.99
CA PHE A 63 2.35 -1.55 -3.47
C PHE A 63 3.29 -1.15 -2.33
N LEU A 64 2.97 -0.08 -1.59
CA LEU A 64 3.84 0.44 -0.52
C LEU A 64 3.99 -0.55 0.64
N GLN A 65 2.91 -1.25 0.99
CA GLN A 65 2.97 -2.35 1.94
C GLN A 65 3.93 -3.46 1.45
N GLY A 66 3.88 -3.86 0.19
CA GLY A 66 4.80 -4.85 -0.38
C GLY A 66 6.27 -4.41 -0.27
N ASP A 67 6.54 -3.14 -0.58
CA ASP A 67 7.87 -2.54 -0.45
C ASP A 67 8.37 -2.55 1.00
N ALA A 68 7.49 -2.20 1.94
CA ALA A 68 7.82 -2.21 3.36
C ALA A 68 8.20 -3.61 3.85
N LEU A 69 7.60 -4.68 3.33
CA LEU A 69 7.95 -6.07 3.66
C LEU A 69 9.27 -6.53 3.04
N LEU A 70 9.69 -5.93 1.92
CA LEU A 70 10.93 -6.27 1.21
C LEU A 70 12.12 -5.43 1.65
N VAL A 71 11.91 -4.26 2.28
CA VAL A 71 12.97 -3.30 2.62
C VAL A 71 14.13 -3.91 3.41
N TYR A 72 13.86 -4.78 4.39
CA TYR A 72 14.90 -5.46 5.18
C TYR A 72 15.70 -6.51 4.39
N ARG A 73 15.10 -7.06 3.32
CA ARG A 73 15.78 -8.02 2.43
C ARG A 73 16.67 -7.31 1.42
N VAL A 74 16.19 -6.19 0.87
CA VAL A 74 16.92 -5.37 -0.10
C VAL A 74 18.09 -4.66 0.57
N PHE A 75 17.84 -3.97 1.69
CA PHE A 75 18.85 -3.17 2.40
C PHE A 75 19.50 -3.94 3.54
N ARG A 76 19.86 -5.21 3.30
CA ARG A 76 20.46 -6.10 4.32
C ARG A 76 21.85 -5.66 4.80
N ASN A 77 22.57 -4.92 3.96
CA ASN A 77 23.95 -4.47 4.20
C ASN A 77 23.99 -3.05 4.79
N GLU A 78 22.85 -2.36 4.83
CA GLU A 78 22.73 -1.01 5.37
C GLU A 78 22.65 -1.01 6.90
N ALA A 79 22.84 0.16 7.50
CA ALA A 79 22.68 0.33 8.93
C ALA A 79 21.24 -0.03 9.36
N LYS A 80 21.11 -0.93 10.34
CA LYS A 80 19.81 -1.38 10.87
C LYS A 80 18.86 -0.23 11.22
N ARG A 81 19.41 0.88 11.74
CA ARG A 81 18.66 2.09 12.07
C ARG A 81 18.03 2.71 10.81
N THR A 82 18.78 2.85 9.72
CA THR A 82 18.30 3.41 8.45
C THR A 82 17.19 2.53 7.86
N THR A 83 17.42 1.21 7.78
CA THR A 83 16.42 0.27 7.25
C THR A 83 15.14 0.25 8.10
N LYS A 84 15.25 0.40 9.42
CA LYS A 84 14.09 0.51 10.32
C LYS A 84 13.29 1.80 10.09
N VAL A 85 13.98 2.94 9.90
CA VAL A 85 13.32 4.21 9.58
C VAL A 85 12.62 4.12 8.22
N LEU A 86 13.27 3.59 7.18
CA LEU A 86 12.66 3.39 5.87
C LEU A 86 11.42 2.49 5.95
N HIS A 87 11.52 1.37 6.67
CA HIS A 87 10.39 0.47 6.92
C HIS A 87 9.20 1.20 7.57
N GLY A 88 9.47 1.95 8.65
CA GLY A 88 8.44 2.72 9.35
C GLY A 88 7.81 3.78 8.45
N MET A 89 8.61 4.52 7.68
CA MET A 89 8.10 5.54 6.76
C MET A 89 7.20 4.95 5.67
N LEU A 90 7.56 3.78 5.12
CA LEU A 90 6.74 3.08 4.12
C LEU A 90 5.40 2.60 4.71
N HIS A 91 5.41 2.08 5.94
CA HIS A 91 4.17 1.69 6.62
C HIS A 91 3.27 2.88 6.95
N VAL A 92 3.84 3.99 7.42
CA VAL A 92 3.09 5.21 7.73
C VAL A 92 2.50 5.84 6.46
N SER A 93 3.25 5.88 5.36
CA SER A 93 2.74 6.40 4.09
C SER A 93 1.62 5.51 3.53
N ALA A 94 1.80 4.19 3.57
CA ALA A 94 0.77 3.22 3.19
C ALA A 94 -0.52 3.39 4.01
N LEU A 95 -0.41 3.50 5.33
CA LEU A 95 -1.53 3.72 6.24
C LEU A 95 -2.27 5.03 5.93
N THR A 96 -1.52 6.11 5.70
CA THR A 96 -2.08 7.44 5.40
C THR A 96 -2.86 7.41 4.10
N ILE A 97 -2.31 6.79 3.05
CA ILE A 97 -2.99 6.67 1.75
C ILE A 97 -4.23 5.78 1.85
N ALA A 98 -4.14 4.66 2.57
CA ALA A 98 -5.29 3.78 2.81
C ALA A 98 -6.40 4.50 3.59
N LEU A 99 -6.05 5.32 4.57
CA LEU A 99 -7.01 6.14 5.32
C LEU A 99 -7.74 7.13 4.40
N VAL A 100 -7.03 7.80 3.49
CA VAL A 100 -7.65 8.67 2.47
C VAL A 100 -8.65 7.90 1.61
N GLY A 101 -8.31 6.68 1.19
CA GLY A 101 -9.21 5.80 0.44
C GLY A 101 -10.47 5.39 1.22
N LEU A 102 -10.34 5.16 2.54
CA LEU A 102 -11.50 4.90 3.40
C LEU A 102 -12.38 6.15 3.56
N VAL A 103 -11.78 7.30 3.85
CA VAL A 103 -12.51 8.57 3.96
C VAL A 103 -13.30 8.85 2.68
N ALA A 104 -12.70 8.60 1.51
CA ALA A 104 -13.37 8.79 0.22
C ALA A 104 -14.61 7.90 0.06
N VAL A 105 -14.57 6.61 0.46
CA VAL A 105 -15.74 5.72 0.31
C VAL A 105 -16.85 6.03 1.31
N PHE A 106 -16.51 6.33 2.57
CA PHE A 106 -17.49 6.72 3.58
C PHE A 106 -18.17 8.06 3.24
N ASP A 107 -17.39 9.04 2.77
CA ASP A 107 -17.96 10.33 2.35
C ASP A 107 -18.84 10.18 1.10
N TYR A 108 -18.44 9.33 0.15
CA TYR A 108 -19.26 8.98 -1.01
C TYR A 108 -20.60 8.33 -0.62
N HIS A 109 -20.58 7.33 0.26
CA HIS A 109 -21.82 6.70 0.75
C HIS A 109 -22.73 7.70 1.45
N ARG A 110 -22.17 8.56 2.32
CA ARG A 110 -22.91 9.61 3.02
C ARG A 110 -23.56 10.59 2.04
N LYS A 111 -22.84 11.05 1.01
CA LYS A 111 -23.36 11.95 -0.03
C LYS A 111 -24.47 11.30 -0.87
N LYS A 112 -24.43 9.98 -1.07
CA LYS A 112 -25.43 9.22 -1.85
C LYS A 112 -26.55 8.59 -1.04
N GLY A 113 -26.48 8.63 0.30
CA GLY A 113 -27.45 8.00 1.19
C GLY A 113 -27.38 6.47 1.19
N TYR A 114 -26.25 5.88 0.84
CA TYR A 114 -26.05 4.43 0.90
C TYR A 114 -25.72 3.97 2.33
N ALA A 115 -26.15 2.76 2.68
CA ALA A 115 -25.78 2.15 3.95
C ALA A 115 -24.29 1.78 3.94
N ASP A 116 -23.56 2.16 4.98
CA ASP A 116 -22.18 1.74 5.18
C ASP A 116 -22.08 0.29 5.65
N LEU A 117 -20.92 -0.33 5.39
CA LEU A 117 -20.51 -1.63 5.95
C LEU A 117 -21.50 -2.80 5.75
N TYR A 118 -22.29 -2.82 4.68
CA TYR A 118 -23.24 -3.91 4.42
C TYR A 118 -22.64 -5.11 3.67
N SER A 119 -21.46 -4.95 3.06
CA SER A 119 -20.84 -5.96 2.20
C SER A 119 -19.74 -6.74 2.92
N LEU A 120 -19.55 -8.02 2.57
CA LEU A 120 -18.43 -8.82 3.06
C LEU A 120 -17.07 -8.17 2.77
N HIS A 121 -16.94 -7.51 1.61
CA HIS A 121 -15.74 -6.76 1.26
C HIS A 121 -15.41 -5.70 2.31
N SER A 122 -16.42 -4.94 2.74
CA SER A 122 -16.23 -3.87 3.73
C SER A 122 -15.86 -4.41 5.12
N TRP A 123 -16.40 -5.56 5.52
CA TRP A 123 -16.05 -6.21 6.80
C TRP A 123 -14.59 -6.68 6.78
N CYS A 124 -14.19 -7.39 5.73
CA CYS A 124 -12.81 -7.83 5.55
C CYS A 124 -11.86 -6.62 5.44
N GLY A 125 -12.26 -5.57 4.71
CA GLY A 125 -11.46 -4.37 4.51
C GLY A 125 -11.20 -3.62 5.82
N ILE A 126 -12.22 -3.39 6.64
CA ILE A 126 -12.05 -2.75 7.96
C ILE A 126 -11.23 -3.64 8.89
N LEU A 127 -11.45 -4.96 8.89
CA LEU A 127 -10.64 -5.88 9.69
C LEU A 127 -9.15 -5.78 9.31
N VAL A 128 -8.82 -5.83 8.01
CA VAL A 128 -7.45 -5.69 7.51
C VAL A 128 -6.87 -4.33 7.89
N PHE A 129 -7.63 -3.25 7.76
CA PHE A 129 -7.16 -1.91 8.10
C PHE A 129 -6.85 -1.77 9.60
N VAL A 130 -7.71 -2.31 10.47
CA VAL A 130 -7.49 -2.31 11.93
C VAL A 130 -6.26 -3.15 12.30
N LEU A 131 -6.14 -4.36 11.74
CA LEU A 131 -4.97 -5.21 11.97
C LEU A 131 -3.69 -4.55 11.50
N TYR A 132 -3.73 -3.88 10.34
CA TYR A 132 -2.58 -3.15 9.80
C TYR A 132 -2.17 -1.97 10.68
N PHE A 133 -3.14 -1.21 11.20
CA PHE A 133 -2.88 -0.13 12.16
C PHE A 133 -2.22 -0.65 13.43
N VAL A 134 -2.76 -1.72 14.02
CA VAL A 134 -2.20 -2.34 15.24
C VAL A 134 -0.79 -2.87 14.97
N GLN A 135 -0.58 -3.56 13.85
CA GLN A 135 0.74 -4.06 13.46
C GLN A 135 1.77 -2.93 13.35
N GLY A 136 1.39 -1.79 12.76
CA GLY A 136 2.26 -0.62 12.64
C GLY A 136 2.71 0.00 13.97
N GLN A 137 2.00 -0.24 15.08
CA GLN A 137 2.39 0.23 16.41
C GLN A 137 3.43 -0.69 17.09
N VAL A 138 3.55 -1.94 16.64
CA VAL A 138 4.32 -3.00 17.34
C VAL A 138 5.72 -3.20 16.73
N GLN A 139 6.04 -2.56 15.59
CA GLN A 139 7.21 -2.86 14.74
C GLN A 139 8.34 -1.82 14.87
#